data_AF-A0A060CCG3-F1
#
_entry.id   AF-A0A060CCG3-F1
#
_cell.length_a   1.000
_cell.length_b   1.000
_cell.length_c   1.000
_cell.angle_alpha   90.00
_cell.angle_beta   90.00
_cell.angle_gamma   90.00
#
_symmetry.space_group_name_H-M   'P 1'
#
loop_
_entity.id
_entity.type
_entity.pdbx_description
1 polymer ?
#
loop_
_entity_poly.entity_id
_entity_poly.type
_entity_poly.pdbx_seq_one_letter_code
_entity_poly.pdbx_strand_id
1 'polypeptide(L)'
;VHHMMNGQLVKGEKNVSDFDKLMKEQDSIYRKQDILMNFTSNHDENAWHGTEYERLGDGAEAFAALTYALPGMPLIYNGQEYDFDKRLKFLKKIHSPHNK
;
A
#
# COMPACT_ATOMS: atom_id res chain seq x y z
N VAL A 1 -0.41 -6.45 6.16
CA VAL A 1 -1.71 -6.06 5.56
C VAL A 1 -1.60 -5.51 4.13
N HIS A 2 -0.71 -4.54 3.82
CA HIS A 2 -0.66 -3.90 2.49
C HIS A 2 -0.53 -4.89 1.30
N HIS A 3 0.30 -5.93 1.42
CA HIS A 3 0.48 -6.91 0.32
C HIS A 3 -0.78 -7.72 0.00
N MET A 4 -1.57 -8.06 1.03
CA MET A 4 -2.84 -8.77 0.85
C MET A 4 -3.91 -7.84 0.25
N MET A 5 -3.94 -6.57 0.67
CA MET A 5 -4.86 -5.56 0.16
C MET A 5 -4.53 -5.18 -1.29
N ASN A 6 -3.29 -4.82 -1.59
CA ASN A 6 -2.83 -4.31 -2.89
C ASN A 6 -2.75 -5.36 -4.01
N GLY A 7 -3.00 -6.63 -3.71
CA GLY A 7 -2.87 -7.72 -4.68
C GLY A 7 -3.94 -8.78 -4.58
N GLN A 8 -4.02 -9.44 -3.42
CA GLN A 8 -4.77 -10.70 -3.31
C GLN A 8 -6.28 -10.49 -3.13
N LEU A 9 -6.69 -9.47 -2.38
CA LEU A 9 -8.11 -9.16 -2.19
C LEU A 9 -8.73 -8.48 -3.42
N VAL A 10 -8.03 -7.51 -4.01
CA VAL A 10 -8.52 -6.80 -5.20
C VAL A 10 -8.69 -7.73 -6.40
N LYS A 11 -7.79 -8.71 -6.57
CA LYS A 11 -7.90 -9.71 -7.65
C LYS A 11 -8.88 -10.85 -7.34
N GLY A 12 -9.48 -10.87 -6.15
CA GLY A 12 -10.36 -11.94 -5.69
C GLY A 12 -9.65 -13.28 -5.45
N GLU A 13 -8.32 -13.28 -5.37
CA GLU A 13 -7.51 -14.49 -5.07
C GLU A 13 -7.65 -14.91 -3.60
N LYS A 14 -7.98 -13.96 -2.72
CA LYS A 14 -8.27 -14.17 -1.30
C LYS A 14 -9.57 -13.49 -0.91
N ASN A 15 -10.14 -13.94 0.20
CA ASN A 15 -11.40 -13.41 0.73
C ASN A 15 -11.23 -12.84 2.16
N VAL A 16 -12.34 -12.37 2.73
CA VAL A 16 -12.38 -11.77 4.08
C VAL A 16 -11.90 -12.76 5.16
N SER A 17 -12.19 -14.06 5.03
CA SER A 17 -11.72 -15.07 5.99
C SER A 17 -10.19 -15.23 5.98
N ASP A 18 -9.55 -15.06 4.84
CA ASP A 18 -8.08 -15.04 4.76
C ASP A 18 -7.50 -13.79 5.43
N PHE A 19 -8.20 -12.67 5.34
CA PHE A 19 -7.83 -11.43 6.02
C PHE A 19 -7.97 -11.57 7.54
N ASP A 20 -9.06 -12.16 8.04
CA ASP A 20 -9.23 -12.46 9.46
C ASP A 20 -8.13 -13.37 10.01
N LYS A 21 -7.70 -14.35 9.20
CA LYS A 21 -6.59 -15.23 9.56
C LYS A 21 -5.29 -14.44 9.66
N LEU A 22 -4.99 -13.56 8.71
CA LEU A 22 -3.82 -12.69 8.75
C LEU A 22 -3.82 -11.82 10.02
N MET A 23 -4.95 -11.25 10.41
CA MET A 23 -5.05 -10.42 11.62
C MET A 23 -4.74 -11.23 12.88
N LYS A 24 -5.29 -12.44 13.00
CA LYS A 24 -4.99 -13.35 14.13
C LYS A 24 -3.53 -13.78 14.17
N GLU A 25 -2.92 -14.03 13.00
CA GLU A 25 -1.50 -14.35 12.92
C GLU A 25 -0.64 -13.16 13.37
N GLN A 26 -0.97 -11.95 12.95
CA GLN A 26 -0.27 -10.74 13.41
C GLN A 26 -0.38 -10.55 14.92
N ASP A 27 -1.58 -10.70 15.49
CA ASP A 27 -1.81 -10.60 16.94
C ASP A 27 -1.03 -11.65 17.75
N SER A 28 -0.73 -12.81 17.15
CA SER A 28 0.08 -13.85 17.78
C SER A 28 1.58 -13.59 17.70
N ILE A 29 2.04 -12.82 16.72
CA ILE A 29 3.46 -12.57 16.45
C ILE A 29 3.92 -11.31 17.19
N TYR A 30 3.12 -10.26 17.16
CA TYR A 30 3.47 -8.94 17.69
C TYR A 30 2.95 -8.75 19.10
N ARG A 31 3.67 -7.96 19.89
CA ARG A 31 3.24 -7.58 21.24
C ARG A 31 2.24 -6.44 21.16
N LYS A 32 1.42 -6.28 22.19
CA LYS A 32 0.41 -5.21 22.26
C LYS A 32 1.00 -3.80 22.18
N GLN A 33 2.28 -3.61 22.52
CA GLN A 33 2.95 -2.31 22.42
C GLN A 33 3.55 -2.05 21.03
N ASP A 34 3.61 -3.07 20.17
CA ASP A 34 4.16 -2.92 18.83
C ASP A 34 3.14 -2.17 17.96
N ILE A 35 3.59 -1.12 17.28
CA ILE A 35 2.76 -0.31 16.41
C ILE A 35 3.06 -0.72 14.96
N LEU A 36 2.12 -1.42 14.35
CA LEU A 36 2.19 -1.78 12.94
C LEU A 36 1.82 -0.59 12.06
N MET A 37 2.50 -0.43 10.94
CA MET A 37 2.20 0.63 9.98
C MET A 37 1.26 0.11 8.90
N ASN A 38 0.11 0.77 8.75
CA ASN A 38 -0.93 0.41 7.79
C ASN A 38 -0.96 1.42 6.64
N PHE A 39 -0.81 0.95 5.39
CA PHE A 39 -0.80 1.81 4.21
C PHE A 39 -1.34 1.09 2.98
N THR A 40 -1.88 1.87 2.03
CA THR A 40 -2.27 1.43 0.67
C THR A 40 -1.20 1.79 -0.36
N SER A 41 -0.43 2.84 -0.11
CA SER A 41 0.62 3.36 -0.97
C SER A 41 1.72 3.98 -0.13
N ASN A 42 2.95 3.92 -0.62
CA ASN A 42 4.10 4.63 -0.10
C ASN A 42 4.98 5.04 -1.28
N HIS A 43 6.12 5.68 -1.02
CA HIS A 43 7.03 6.12 -2.08
C HIS A 43 7.43 4.98 -3.03
N ASP A 44 7.83 3.82 -2.49
CA ASP A 44 8.29 2.67 -3.26
C ASP A 44 7.13 2.04 -4.06
N GLU A 45 6.00 1.76 -3.40
CA GLU A 45 4.78 1.22 -4.03
C GLU A 45 4.30 2.13 -5.17
N ASN A 46 4.33 3.45 -4.97
CA ASN A 46 3.89 4.42 -5.98
C ASN A 46 4.72 4.34 -7.26
N ALA A 47 6.04 4.20 -7.13
CA ALA A 47 6.92 4.19 -8.29
C ALA A 47 7.03 2.84 -8.98
N TRP A 48 7.05 1.74 -8.22
CA TRP A 48 7.19 0.40 -8.78
C TRP A 48 5.87 -0.13 -9.33
N HIS A 49 4.76 0.15 -8.64
CA HIS A 49 3.46 -0.47 -8.92
C HIS A 49 2.36 0.52 -9.32
N GLY A 50 2.65 1.82 -9.43
CA GLY A 50 1.70 2.84 -9.87
C GLY A 50 0.95 3.51 -8.73
N THR A 51 -0.13 4.23 -8.99
CA THR A 51 -0.94 4.81 -7.91
C THR A 51 -1.83 3.75 -7.26
N GLU A 52 -2.33 4.04 -6.06
CA GLU A 52 -3.35 3.21 -5.40
C GLU A 52 -4.62 3.09 -6.25
N TYR A 53 -5.02 4.11 -7.01
CA TYR A 53 -6.15 4.03 -7.94
C TYR A 53 -5.87 3.06 -9.10
N GLU A 54 -4.65 3.06 -9.65
CA GLU A 54 -4.26 2.10 -10.69
C GLU A 54 -4.23 0.65 -10.17
N ARG A 55 -3.85 0.45 -8.91
CA ARG A 55 -3.76 -0.89 -8.29
C ARG A 55 -5.08 -1.42 -7.74
N LEU A 56 -5.82 -0.57 -7.03
CA LEU A 56 -6.98 -0.94 -6.23
C LEU A 56 -8.31 -0.65 -6.94
N GLY A 57 -8.29 0.14 -8.01
CA GLY A 57 -9.49 0.56 -8.74
C GLY A 57 -10.52 1.20 -7.82
N ASP A 58 -11.79 0.83 -8.01
CA ASP A 58 -12.92 1.31 -7.22
C ASP A 58 -12.82 1.00 -5.71
N GLY A 59 -11.92 0.08 -5.32
CA GLY A 59 -11.66 -0.27 -3.93
C GLY A 59 -10.71 0.68 -3.20
N ALA A 60 -10.06 1.63 -3.89
CA ALA A 60 -9.00 2.46 -3.33
C ALA A 60 -9.42 3.19 -2.05
N GLU A 61 -10.58 3.85 -2.06
CA GLU A 61 -11.11 4.58 -0.91
C GLU A 61 -11.49 3.65 0.25
N ALA A 62 -12.09 2.50 -0.05
CA ALA A 62 -12.48 1.52 0.96
C ALA A 62 -11.25 0.92 1.66
N PHE A 63 -10.20 0.58 0.91
CA PHE A 63 -8.94 0.11 1.47
C PHE A 63 -8.20 1.22 2.21
N ALA A 64 -8.28 2.47 1.75
CA ALA A 64 -7.75 3.61 2.48
C ALA A 64 -8.46 3.77 3.83
N ALA A 65 -9.79 3.77 3.87
CA ALA A 65 -10.55 3.82 5.14
C ALA A 65 -10.21 2.65 6.07
N LEU A 66 -10.01 1.45 5.51
CA LEU A 66 -9.61 0.27 6.29
C LEU A 66 -8.26 0.47 7.00
N THR A 67 -7.27 1.16 6.41
CA THR A 67 -5.98 1.36 7.09
C THR A 67 -6.09 2.18 8.37
N TYR A 68 -7.09 3.08 8.47
CA TYR A 68 -7.38 3.85 9.68
C TYR A 68 -8.20 3.08 10.71
N ALA A 69 -9.00 2.11 10.28
CA ALA A 69 -9.80 1.27 11.17
C ALA A 69 -8.98 0.13 11.80
N LEU A 70 -7.84 -0.23 11.20
CA LEU A 70 -6.98 -1.30 11.69
C LEU A 70 -6.11 -0.84 12.88
N PRO A 71 -5.79 -1.75 13.81
CA PRO A 71 -4.86 -1.47 14.89
C PRO A 71 -3.48 -1.11 14.32
N GLY A 72 -2.85 -0.07 14.88
CA GLY A 72 -1.56 0.43 14.42
C GLY A 72 -1.60 1.92 14.06
N MET A 73 -0.68 2.33 13.20
CA MET A 73 -0.55 3.71 12.73
C MET A 73 -0.81 3.75 11.21
N PRO A 74 -1.84 4.48 10.75
CA PRO A 74 -2.05 4.70 9.33
C PRO A 74 -0.96 5.62 8.79
N LEU A 75 -0.42 5.28 7.62
CA LEU A 75 0.43 6.15 6.84
C LEU A 75 -0.35 6.65 5.63
N ILE A 76 -0.36 7.98 5.48
CA ILE A 76 -0.86 8.68 4.29
C ILE A 76 0.36 9.07 3.48
N TYR A 77 0.38 8.71 2.20
CA TYR A 77 1.41 9.18 1.29
C TYR A 77 0.99 10.52 0.66
N ASN A 78 1.90 11.51 0.66
CA ASN A 78 1.63 12.85 0.12
C ASN A 78 1.05 12.78 -1.30
N GLY A 79 -0.11 13.40 -1.51
CA GLY A 79 -0.89 13.35 -2.74
C GLY A 79 -2.09 12.40 -2.66
N GLN A 80 -2.13 11.44 -1.73
CA GLN A 80 -3.33 10.63 -1.47
C GLN A 80 -4.49 11.49 -0.96
N GLU A 81 -4.20 12.60 -0.29
CA GLU A 81 -5.23 13.50 0.26
C GLU A 81 -5.95 14.36 -0.80
N TYR A 82 -5.49 14.35 -2.06
CA TYR A 82 -6.06 15.10 -3.19
C TYR A 82 -6.29 14.24 -4.45
N ASP A 83 -6.43 12.91 -4.31
CA ASP A 83 -6.57 11.97 -5.45
C ASP A 83 -5.47 12.14 -6.51
N PHE A 84 -4.22 12.35 -6.09
CA PHE A 84 -3.13 12.66 -7.01
C PHE A 84 -2.73 11.45 -7.86
N ASP A 85 -3.18 11.42 -9.11
CA ASP A 85 -3.02 10.29 -10.06
C ASP A 85 -1.63 10.16 -10.71
N LYS A 86 -0.62 10.91 -10.26
CA LYS A 86 0.69 10.97 -10.94
C LYS A 86 1.77 10.21 -10.18
N ARG A 87 2.45 9.32 -10.91
CA ARG A 87 3.64 8.60 -10.43
C ARG A 87 4.83 9.54 -10.29
N LEU A 88 5.44 9.60 -9.12
CA LEU A 88 6.73 10.29 -8.94
C LEU A 88 7.86 9.31 -9.29
N LYS A 89 8.52 9.52 -10.43
CA LYS A 89 9.62 8.67 -10.90
C LYS A 89 10.86 8.87 -9.99
N PHE A 90 11.42 7.77 -9.49
CA PHE A 90 12.60 7.77 -8.61
C PHE A 90 13.84 8.42 -9.22
N LEU A 91 14.11 8.22 -10.51
CA LEU A 91 15.35 8.63 -11.14
C LEU A 91 15.13 9.00 -12.61
N LYS A 92 15.42 10.24 -12.97
CA LYS A 92 15.77 10.58 -14.37
C LYS A 92 17.15 9.97 -14.63
N LYS A 93 17.23 8.96 -15.50
CA LYS A 93 18.52 8.39 -15.94
C LYS A 93 19.38 9.50 -16.55
N ILE A 94 20.47 9.89 -15.88
CA ILE A 94 21.52 10.72 -16.49
C ILE A 94 22.38 9.76 -17.30
N HIS A 95 22.13 9.68 -18.61
CA HIS A 95 23.09 9.07 -19.51
C HIS A 95 24.21 10.09 -19.70
N SER A 96 25.35 9.92 -19.02
CA SER A 96 26.56 10.64 -19.41
C SER A 96 26.96 10.13 -20.79
N PRO A 97 27.04 10.99 -21.83
CA PRO A 97 27.62 10.58 -23.10
C PRO A 97 29.12 10.37 -22.84
N HIS A 98 29.53 9.11 -22.72
CA HIS A 98 30.93 8.75 -22.87
C HIS A 98 31.23 8.77 -24.37
N ASN A 99 31.65 9.93 -24.88
CA ASN A 99 32.33 9.98 -26.17
C ASN A 99 33.72 9.36 -25.98
N LYS A 100 33.93 8.19 -26.58
CA LYS A 100 35.25 7.72 -26.95
C LYS A 100 35.67 8.38 -28.26
#